data_AF-A0A0J8QMA5-F1
#
_entry.id   AF-A0A0J8QMA5-F1
#
_cell.length_a   1.000
_cell.length_b   1.000
_cell.length_c   1.000
_cell.angle_alpha   90.00
_cell.angle_beta   90.00
_cell.angle_gamma   90.00
#
_symmetry.space_group_name_H-M   'P 1'
#
loop_
_entity.id
_entity.type
_entity.pdbx_description
1 polymer ?
#
loop_
_entity_poly.entity_id
_entity_poly.type
_entity_poly.pdbx_seq_one_letter_code
_entity_poly.pdbx_strand_id
1 'polypeptide(L)'
;MEGIRNFIVNCIIEHSKTEEKLKSERAFLNKLNLVLVSILKQEWPHNWPTFINEIISSCHTSLSICENNMAILRLLSEEVFDYSQDQMTSTKARNLKTTMCQEFSSIFQLCSEVLNTATQSSLIKATLETLLRFLNWIPLGYVFETPIINTLLNRFLDVPDFRNVTLKCLTEIGSLQVGPQFSYDEKLVQMFTETLTTVSKIIPLSLDLRQTYAASNSRDQEFVLNLALFLTNFFSVRLHLIERLPNLDYLTHGHFYLIRISQIDDREIFKICLEYWTRLVQELYEEMQQLPITDINPLVSMGVSGLSNGGAPNPSTLANYPLRKHKYAEVLSSLRTVMIEKMVRPEEVLIVENDEGEIVREFVKESDTIQLYKTTRECLVYLTHLDVVDTENIMADKLAKQVDGTEWSWANCNTLCWAIGSISGAMNEETEKRFLVTVIKDLLGLTEMKRGKDNKAVVASNIMYIVGQYPRFLKAHWKFLKTVVNKLFEFMHETHEGVQDMACDTFIKIANKCKRHFVVHQPGEPEPFIDEIIGSMSKIPATCPPQQIPHFL
;
A
#
# COMPACT_ATOMS: atom_id res chain seq x y z
N MET A 1 14.23 -48.50 8.50
CA MET A 1 13.53 -47.43 7.76
C MET A 1 12.45 -48.00 6.84
N GLU A 2 12.74 -49.01 6.02
CA GLU A 2 11.78 -49.59 5.06
C GLU A 2 10.46 -50.10 5.68
N GLY A 3 10.50 -50.79 6.82
CA GLY A 3 9.27 -51.23 7.51
C GLY A 3 8.37 -50.09 7.98
N ILE A 4 8.97 -49.00 8.50
CA ILE A 4 8.24 -47.79 8.93
C ILE A 4 7.66 -47.08 7.71
N ARG A 5 8.45 -46.95 6.64
CA ARG A 5 8.01 -46.39 5.36
C ARG A 5 6.76 -47.10 4.84
N ASN A 6 6.83 -48.43 4.69
CA ASN A 6 5.73 -49.21 4.14
C ASN A 6 4.49 -49.17 5.04
N PHE A 7 4.68 -49.16 6.37
CA PHE A 7 3.59 -48.99 7.32
C PHE A 7 2.86 -47.65 7.14
N ILE A 8 3.60 -46.54 7.10
CA ILE A 8 3.01 -45.20 6.94
C ILE A 8 2.29 -45.07 5.59
N VAL A 9 2.89 -45.57 4.50
CA VAL A 9 2.25 -45.58 3.17
C VAL A 9 0.95 -46.39 3.19
N ASN A 10 0.95 -47.58 3.78
CA ASN A 10 -0.25 -48.41 3.87
C ASN A 10 -1.36 -47.74 4.70
N CYS A 11 -1.00 -47.10 5.82
CA CYS A 11 -1.96 -46.32 6.60
C CYS A 11 -2.54 -45.17 5.78
N ILE A 12 -1.71 -44.41 5.06
CA ILE A 12 -2.18 -43.32 4.20
C ILE A 12 -3.15 -43.83 3.14
N ILE A 13 -2.81 -44.92 2.44
CA ILE A 13 -3.68 -45.52 1.43
C ILE A 13 -5.01 -45.96 2.07
N GLU A 14 -4.98 -46.67 3.20
CA GLU A 14 -6.18 -47.15 3.89
C GLU A 14 -7.16 -46.02 4.28
N HIS A 15 -6.61 -44.90 4.73
CA HIS A 15 -7.39 -43.76 5.23
C HIS A 15 -7.76 -42.78 4.08
N SER A 16 -7.12 -42.87 2.90
CA SER A 16 -7.44 -42.07 1.70
C SER A 16 -8.21 -42.84 0.61
N LYS A 17 -8.55 -44.11 0.83
CA LYS A 17 -9.23 -44.98 -0.15
C LYS A 17 -10.61 -44.51 -0.59
N THR A 18 -11.31 -43.71 0.23
CA THR A 18 -12.69 -43.26 -0.04
C THR A 18 -12.85 -41.78 0.32
N GLU A 19 -13.81 -41.13 -0.31
CA GLU A 19 -14.12 -39.72 -0.05
C GLU A 19 -14.64 -39.48 1.39
N GLU A 20 -15.41 -40.42 1.93
CA GLU A 20 -15.93 -40.36 3.29
C GLU A 20 -14.80 -40.33 4.32
N LYS A 21 -13.83 -41.25 4.22
CA LYS A 21 -12.68 -41.27 5.11
C LYS A 21 -11.80 -40.03 4.96
N LEU A 22 -11.58 -39.56 3.74
CA LEU A 22 -10.86 -38.31 3.47
C LEU A 22 -11.44 -37.13 4.25
N LYS A 23 -12.78 -37.07 4.33
CA LYS A 23 -13.49 -36.02 5.07
C LYS A 23 -13.47 -36.26 6.58
N SER A 24 -13.78 -37.47 7.06
CA SER A 24 -13.88 -37.76 8.49
C SER A 24 -12.54 -37.80 9.21
N GLU A 25 -11.47 -38.23 8.52
CA GLU A 25 -10.14 -38.48 9.10
C GLU A 25 -9.09 -37.47 8.63
N ARG A 26 -9.51 -36.35 8.02
CA ARG A 26 -8.62 -35.34 7.40
C ARG A 26 -7.47 -34.88 8.30
N ALA A 27 -7.74 -34.64 9.57
CA ALA A 27 -6.72 -34.19 10.52
C ALA A 27 -5.65 -35.26 10.76
N PHE A 28 -6.06 -36.52 10.85
CA PHE A 28 -5.15 -37.65 11.03
C PHE A 28 -4.33 -37.91 9.77
N LEU A 29 -4.98 -37.91 8.59
CA LEU A 29 -4.31 -38.00 7.29
C LEU A 29 -3.26 -36.91 7.10
N ASN A 30 -3.58 -35.65 7.44
CA ASN A 30 -2.61 -34.56 7.37
C ASN A 30 -1.36 -34.82 8.23
N LYS A 31 -1.53 -35.41 9.43
CA LYS A 31 -0.38 -35.78 10.27
C LYS A 31 0.42 -36.94 9.67
N LEU A 32 -0.24 -37.94 9.09
CA LEU A 32 0.45 -39.01 8.37
C LEU A 32 1.24 -38.48 7.18
N ASN A 33 0.66 -37.55 6.40
CA ASN A 33 1.34 -36.92 5.28
C ASN A 33 2.61 -36.16 5.73
N LEU A 34 2.55 -35.42 6.84
CA LEU A 34 3.72 -34.75 7.41
C LEU A 34 4.81 -35.74 7.87
N VAL A 35 4.41 -36.87 8.45
CA VAL A 35 5.35 -37.95 8.81
C VAL A 35 5.98 -38.55 7.55
N LEU A 36 5.20 -38.79 6.50
CA LEU A 36 5.72 -39.27 5.22
C LEU A 36 6.72 -38.29 4.62
N VAL A 37 6.40 -36.99 4.57
CA VAL A 37 7.33 -35.97 4.06
C VAL A 37 8.60 -35.90 4.90
N SER A 38 8.51 -36.08 6.21
CA SER A 38 9.68 -36.18 7.10
C SER A 38 10.57 -37.39 6.77
N ILE A 39 9.97 -38.53 6.39
CA ILE A 39 10.70 -39.70 5.89
C ILE A 39 11.33 -39.39 4.53
N LEU A 40 10.59 -38.77 3.60
CA LEU A 40 11.09 -38.40 2.28
C LEU A 40 12.31 -37.47 2.37
N LYS A 41 12.33 -36.53 3.32
CA LYS A 41 13.51 -35.68 3.57
C LYS A 41 14.78 -36.49 3.87
N GLN A 42 14.67 -37.71 4.39
CA GLN A 42 15.83 -38.55 4.73
C GLN A 42 16.12 -39.61 3.66
N GLU A 43 15.08 -40.20 3.08
CA GLU A 43 15.19 -41.36 2.19
C GLU A 43 15.19 -40.98 0.70
N TRP A 44 14.41 -39.96 0.31
CA TRP A 44 14.34 -39.51 -1.07
C TRP A 44 15.45 -38.47 -1.33
N PRO A 45 16.15 -38.53 -2.47
CA PRO A 45 15.95 -39.41 -3.61
C PRO A 45 16.77 -40.71 -3.61
N HIS A 46 17.76 -40.86 -2.72
CA HIS A 46 18.77 -41.93 -2.83
C HIS A 46 18.23 -43.34 -2.49
N ASN A 47 17.44 -43.47 -1.42
CA ASN A 47 16.93 -44.75 -0.93
C ASN A 47 15.50 -45.06 -1.42
N TRP A 48 14.86 -44.12 -2.12
CA TRP A 48 13.52 -44.29 -2.68
C TRP A 48 13.33 -43.60 -4.04
N PRO A 49 14.13 -43.94 -5.06
CA PRO A 49 14.12 -43.24 -6.34
C PRO A 49 12.77 -43.35 -7.08
N THR A 50 12.00 -44.41 -6.84
CA THR A 50 10.72 -44.69 -7.51
C THR A 50 9.53 -43.93 -6.92
N PHE A 51 9.70 -43.16 -5.84
CA PHE A 51 8.61 -42.51 -5.11
C PHE A 51 7.66 -41.69 -6.00
N ILE A 52 8.19 -40.83 -6.88
CA ILE A 52 7.36 -39.99 -7.76
C ILE A 52 6.53 -40.85 -8.72
N ASN A 53 7.14 -41.88 -9.31
CA ASN A 53 6.44 -42.81 -10.20
C ASN A 53 5.35 -43.61 -9.47
N GLU A 54 5.61 -44.04 -8.23
CA GLU A 54 4.63 -44.71 -7.37
C GLU A 54 3.45 -43.80 -7.03
N ILE A 55 3.71 -42.53 -6.67
CA ILE A 55 2.68 -41.53 -6.41
C ILE A 55 1.81 -41.33 -7.65
N ILE A 56 2.41 -41.09 -8.81
CA ILE A 56 1.67 -40.85 -10.06
C ILE A 56 0.82 -42.06 -10.42
N SER A 57 1.40 -43.27 -10.36
CA SER A 57 0.66 -44.52 -10.61
C SER A 57 -0.56 -44.66 -9.69
N SER A 58 -0.39 -44.38 -8.39
CA SER A 58 -1.48 -44.45 -7.42
C SER A 58 -2.57 -43.40 -7.64
N CYS A 59 -2.25 -42.21 -8.18
CA CYS A 59 -3.23 -41.20 -8.55
C CYS A 59 -4.24 -41.71 -9.60
N HIS A 60 -3.82 -42.57 -10.52
CA HIS A 60 -4.70 -43.15 -11.53
C HIS A 60 -5.60 -44.27 -11.01
N THR A 61 -5.39 -44.74 -9.77
CA THR A 61 -6.19 -45.83 -9.18
C THR A 61 -7.46 -45.35 -8.48
N SER A 62 -7.43 -44.15 -7.88
CA SER A 62 -8.58 -43.57 -7.17
C SER A 62 -8.44 -42.05 -7.08
N LEU A 63 -9.54 -41.35 -7.32
CA LEU A 63 -9.61 -39.88 -7.19
C LEU A 63 -9.33 -39.40 -5.76
N SER A 64 -9.76 -40.16 -4.75
CA SER A 64 -9.51 -39.82 -3.34
C SER A 64 -8.02 -39.96 -2.98
N ILE A 65 -7.36 -40.99 -3.52
CA ILE A 65 -5.91 -41.16 -3.35
C ILE A 65 -5.18 -40.04 -4.10
N CYS A 66 -5.63 -39.70 -5.31
CA CYS A 66 -5.08 -38.58 -6.07
C CYS A 66 -5.17 -37.25 -5.28
N GLU A 67 -6.31 -36.97 -4.65
CA GLU A 67 -6.50 -35.76 -3.82
C GLU A 67 -5.48 -35.71 -2.68
N ASN A 68 -5.29 -36.82 -1.96
CA ASN A 68 -4.30 -36.86 -0.87
C ASN A 68 -2.86 -36.78 -1.39
N ASN A 69 -2.57 -37.39 -2.54
CA ASN A 69 -1.26 -37.31 -3.17
C ASN A 69 -0.90 -35.89 -3.63
N MET A 70 -1.88 -35.12 -4.12
CA MET A 70 -1.68 -33.70 -4.39
C MET A 70 -1.28 -32.95 -3.12
N ALA A 71 -1.92 -33.24 -1.99
CA ALA A 71 -1.54 -32.64 -0.70
C ALA A 71 -0.12 -33.07 -0.24
N ILE A 72 0.26 -34.34 -0.43
CA ILE A 72 1.63 -34.82 -0.14
C ILE A 72 2.67 -34.09 -1.00
N LEU A 73 2.41 -33.98 -2.32
CA LEU A 73 3.28 -33.28 -3.26
C LEU A 73 3.44 -31.80 -2.92
N ARG A 74 2.35 -31.16 -2.46
CA ARG A 74 2.40 -29.78 -1.96
C ARG A 74 3.30 -29.64 -0.74
N LEU A 75 3.07 -30.48 0.29
CA LEU A 75 3.87 -30.46 1.51
C LEU A 75 5.36 -30.74 1.23
N LEU A 76 5.65 -31.66 0.31
CA LEU A 76 7.02 -31.93 -0.13
C LEU A 76 7.64 -30.69 -0.79
N SER A 77 6.89 -29.97 -1.63
CA SER A 77 7.36 -28.71 -2.24
C SER A 77 7.70 -27.66 -1.19
N GLU A 78 6.81 -27.44 -0.22
CA GLU A 78 7.00 -26.46 0.85
C GLU A 78 8.26 -26.78 1.68
N GLU A 79 8.48 -28.05 2.00
CA GLU A 79 9.67 -28.50 2.74
C GLU A 79 10.98 -28.36 1.93
N VAL A 80 10.94 -28.63 0.61
CA VAL A 80 12.13 -28.60 -0.24
C VAL A 80 12.48 -27.19 -0.71
N PHE A 81 11.49 -26.32 -0.93
CA PHE A 81 11.71 -25.00 -1.51
C PHE A 81 11.55 -23.86 -0.50
N ASP A 82 10.56 -23.90 0.37
CA ASP A 82 10.24 -22.78 1.28
C ASP A 82 11.06 -22.88 2.59
N TYR A 83 11.12 -24.05 3.23
CA TYR A 83 11.80 -24.24 4.53
C TYR A 83 13.25 -24.72 4.44
N SER A 84 13.77 -24.89 3.22
CA SER A 84 15.10 -25.46 3.00
C SER A 84 16.26 -24.64 3.54
N GLN A 85 16.07 -23.32 3.73
CA GLN A 85 17.12 -22.44 4.24
C GLN A 85 17.33 -22.58 5.76
N ASP A 86 16.28 -22.93 6.52
CA ASP A 86 16.32 -22.97 7.98
C ASP A 86 16.47 -24.39 8.57
N GLN A 87 16.04 -25.42 7.83
CA GLN A 87 15.89 -26.78 8.39
C GLN A 87 16.86 -27.84 7.85
N MET A 88 17.66 -27.53 6.82
CA MET A 88 18.56 -28.50 6.21
C MET A 88 19.87 -27.87 5.74
N THR A 89 20.90 -28.70 5.56
CA THR A 89 22.17 -28.24 5.02
C THR A 89 22.02 -27.80 3.56
N SER A 90 22.79 -26.81 3.15
CA SER A 90 22.75 -26.26 1.78
C SER A 90 22.95 -27.32 0.70
N THR A 91 23.85 -28.28 0.93
CA THR A 91 24.09 -29.41 0.02
C THR A 91 22.87 -30.32 -0.11
N LYS A 92 22.19 -30.62 1.01
CA LYS A 92 21.00 -31.48 1.01
C LYS A 92 19.82 -30.80 0.32
N ALA A 93 19.60 -29.52 0.60
CA ALA A 93 18.60 -28.70 -0.09
C ALA A 93 18.83 -28.70 -1.60
N ARG A 94 20.08 -28.45 -2.04
CA ARG A 94 20.42 -28.41 -3.46
C ARG A 94 20.16 -29.75 -4.15
N ASN A 95 20.50 -30.86 -3.51
CA ASN A 95 20.28 -32.19 -4.06
C ASN A 95 18.78 -32.49 -4.23
N LEU A 96 17.98 -32.23 -3.18
CA LEU A 96 16.52 -32.42 -3.22
C LEU A 96 15.87 -31.57 -4.32
N LYS A 97 16.24 -30.29 -4.41
CA LYS A 97 15.76 -29.38 -5.47
C LYS A 97 16.11 -29.91 -6.87
N THR A 98 17.36 -30.33 -7.06
CA THR A 98 17.83 -30.84 -8.37
C THR A 98 17.03 -32.07 -8.80
N THR A 99 16.83 -33.03 -7.90
CA THR A 99 16.08 -34.24 -8.23
C THR A 99 14.59 -33.95 -8.42
N MET A 100 14.00 -33.05 -7.63
CA MET A 100 12.60 -32.65 -7.83
C MET A 100 12.40 -32.02 -9.22
N CYS A 101 13.34 -31.19 -9.68
CA CYS A 101 13.30 -30.62 -11.02
C CYS A 101 13.43 -31.67 -12.13
N GLN A 102 14.22 -32.72 -11.94
CA GLN A 102 14.37 -33.82 -12.90
C GLN A 102 13.07 -34.61 -13.08
N GLU A 103 12.37 -34.86 -11.97
CA GLU A 103 11.10 -35.61 -11.95
C GLU A 103 9.87 -34.73 -12.23
N PHE A 104 10.06 -33.41 -12.33
CA PHE A 104 8.95 -32.45 -12.35
C PHE A 104 8.04 -32.60 -13.58
N SER A 105 8.58 -33.02 -14.72
CA SER A 105 7.79 -33.22 -15.95
C SER A 105 6.57 -34.12 -15.70
N SER A 106 6.78 -35.25 -15.02
CA SER A 106 5.73 -36.22 -14.72
C SER A 106 4.72 -35.67 -13.72
N ILE A 107 5.18 -34.88 -12.73
CA ILE A 107 4.32 -34.20 -11.75
C ILE A 107 3.42 -33.16 -12.45
N PHE A 108 3.99 -32.37 -13.37
CA PHE A 108 3.27 -31.35 -14.10
C PHE A 108 2.23 -31.95 -15.05
N GLN A 109 2.57 -33.06 -15.73
CA GLN A 109 1.62 -33.79 -16.57
C GLN A 109 0.42 -34.27 -15.77
N LEU A 110 0.65 -34.86 -14.59
CA LEU A 110 -0.43 -35.26 -13.67
C LEU A 110 -1.30 -34.06 -13.26
N CYS A 111 -0.68 -32.93 -12.86
CA CYS A 111 -1.43 -31.72 -12.51
C CYS A 111 -2.28 -31.23 -13.69
N SER A 112 -1.71 -31.20 -14.89
CA SER A 112 -2.40 -30.77 -16.11
C SER A 112 -3.54 -31.70 -16.48
N GLU A 113 -3.37 -33.01 -16.37
CA GLU A 113 -4.41 -34.01 -16.62
C GLU A 113 -5.60 -33.81 -15.65
N VAL A 114 -5.32 -33.71 -14.35
CA VAL A 114 -6.34 -33.50 -13.32
C VAL A 114 -7.05 -32.15 -13.53
N LEU A 115 -6.32 -31.07 -13.81
CA LEU A 115 -6.89 -29.74 -14.08
C LEU A 115 -7.66 -29.66 -15.41
N ASN A 116 -7.54 -30.63 -16.31
CA ASN A 116 -8.34 -30.70 -17.53
C ASN A 116 -9.56 -31.62 -17.40
N THR A 117 -9.47 -32.68 -16.58
CA THR A 117 -10.47 -33.77 -16.57
C THR A 117 -11.29 -33.86 -15.29
N ALA A 118 -10.74 -33.46 -14.14
CA ALA A 118 -11.41 -33.67 -12.85
C ALA A 118 -12.66 -32.81 -12.73
N THR A 119 -13.73 -33.39 -12.19
CA THR A 119 -15.00 -32.70 -11.89
C THR A 119 -15.22 -32.51 -10.38
N GLN A 120 -14.50 -33.26 -9.55
CA GLN A 120 -14.60 -33.20 -8.10
C GLN A 120 -13.91 -31.95 -7.56
N SER A 121 -14.67 -31.06 -6.91
CA SER A 121 -14.17 -29.75 -6.45
C SER A 121 -13.02 -29.85 -5.44
N SER A 122 -13.03 -30.84 -4.55
CA SER A 122 -11.95 -31.02 -3.57
C SER A 122 -10.62 -31.38 -4.21
N LEU A 123 -10.64 -32.27 -5.22
CA LEU A 123 -9.47 -32.64 -6.00
C LEU A 123 -8.94 -31.46 -6.82
N ILE A 124 -9.82 -30.73 -7.53
CA ILE A 124 -9.42 -29.53 -8.30
C ILE A 124 -8.73 -28.52 -7.37
N LYS A 125 -9.34 -28.24 -6.21
CA LYS A 125 -8.77 -27.31 -5.22
C LYS A 125 -7.41 -27.78 -4.73
N ALA A 126 -7.27 -29.05 -4.36
CA ALA A 126 -6.00 -29.61 -3.93
C ALA A 126 -4.93 -29.47 -5.02
N THR A 127 -5.25 -29.79 -6.28
CA THR A 127 -4.32 -29.65 -7.41
C THR A 127 -3.95 -28.20 -7.70
N LEU A 128 -4.87 -27.24 -7.61
CA LEU A 128 -4.56 -25.81 -7.75
C LEU A 128 -3.64 -25.31 -6.62
N GLU A 129 -3.89 -25.72 -5.38
CA GLU A 129 -3.02 -25.40 -4.23
C GLU A 129 -1.63 -26.03 -4.36
N THR A 130 -1.53 -27.22 -4.95
CA THR A 130 -0.26 -27.87 -5.27
C THR A 130 0.48 -27.15 -6.39
N LEU A 131 -0.22 -26.81 -7.48
CA LEU A 131 0.34 -26.02 -8.59
C LEU A 131 0.89 -24.69 -8.09
N LEU A 132 0.17 -23.99 -7.21
CA LEU A 132 0.61 -22.72 -6.63
C LEU A 132 2.01 -22.83 -6.01
N ARG A 133 2.31 -23.90 -5.26
CA ARG A 133 3.63 -24.10 -4.65
C ARG A 133 4.73 -24.44 -5.65
N PHE A 134 4.36 -25.01 -6.79
CA PHE A 134 5.31 -25.31 -7.86
C PHE A 134 5.68 -24.09 -8.70
N LEU A 135 4.77 -23.11 -8.82
CA LEU A 135 4.99 -21.92 -9.64
C LEU A 135 6.24 -21.12 -9.23
N ASN A 136 6.65 -21.19 -7.96
CA ASN A 136 7.82 -20.46 -7.45
C ASN A 136 9.16 -20.95 -8.03
N TRP A 137 9.22 -22.16 -8.61
CA TRP A 137 10.48 -22.78 -9.04
C TRP A 137 10.39 -23.60 -10.34
N ILE A 138 9.19 -23.76 -10.89
CA ILE A 138 8.94 -24.47 -12.14
C ILE A 138 9.74 -23.87 -13.32
N PRO A 139 10.29 -24.70 -14.23
CA PRO A 139 10.84 -24.19 -15.47
C PRO A 139 9.80 -23.44 -16.30
N LEU A 140 10.16 -22.25 -16.79
CA LEU A 140 9.24 -21.32 -17.46
C LEU A 140 8.47 -21.93 -18.65
N GLY A 141 9.08 -22.86 -19.39
CA GLY A 141 8.44 -23.53 -20.52
C GLY A 141 7.13 -24.24 -20.14
N TYR A 142 7.05 -24.86 -18.96
CA TYR A 142 5.79 -25.49 -18.52
C TYR A 142 4.67 -24.48 -18.28
N VAL A 143 5.00 -23.24 -17.94
CA VAL A 143 4.00 -22.18 -17.70
C VAL A 143 3.57 -21.51 -19.00
N PHE A 144 4.52 -21.18 -19.87
CA PHE A 144 4.26 -20.33 -21.05
C PHE A 144 4.08 -21.09 -22.36
N GLU A 145 4.59 -22.32 -22.47
CA GLU A 145 4.50 -23.15 -23.69
C GLU A 145 3.40 -24.21 -23.60
N THR A 146 2.70 -24.28 -22.47
CA THR A 146 1.55 -25.19 -22.26
C THR A 146 0.26 -24.38 -22.12
N PRO A 147 -0.93 -25.00 -22.24
CA PRO A 147 -2.20 -24.28 -22.13
C PRO A 147 -2.59 -23.94 -20.68
N ILE A 148 -1.69 -24.10 -19.69
CA ILE A 148 -2.04 -23.98 -18.27
C ILE A 148 -2.63 -22.61 -17.92
N ILE A 149 -2.10 -21.51 -18.48
CA ILE A 149 -2.64 -20.16 -18.29
C ILE A 149 -4.09 -20.10 -18.78
N ASN A 150 -4.35 -20.61 -19.98
CA ASN A 150 -5.70 -20.62 -20.56
C ASN A 150 -6.65 -21.51 -19.72
N THR A 151 -6.17 -22.63 -19.19
CA THR A 151 -6.98 -23.49 -18.31
C THR A 151 -7.33 -22.77 -17.00
N LEU A 152 -6.37 -22.06 -16.38
CA LEU A 152 -6.60 -21.25 -15.19
C LEU A 152 -7.67 -20.16 -15.42
N LEU A 153 -7.50 -19.39 -16.50
CA LEU A 153 -8.40 -18.28 -16.85
C LEU A 153 -9.81 -18.77 -17.18
N ASN A 154 -9.95 -19.72 -18.10
CA ASN A 154 -11.25 -20.08 -18.66
C ASN A 154 -12.04 -21.05 -17.79
N ARG A 155 -11.38 -21.92 -17.02
CA ARG A 155 -12.05 -22.98 -16.26
C ARG A 155 -12.29 -22.64 -14.79
N PHE A 156 -11.42 -21.83 -14.19
CA PHE A 156 -11.38 -21.72 -12.73
C PHE A 156 -11.52 -20.29 -12.20
N LEU A 157 -11.06 -19.26 -12.92
CA LEU A 157 -11.08 -17.88 -12.41
C LEU A 157 -12.50 -17.35 -12.16
N ASP A 158 -13.45 -17.66 -13.05
CA ASP A 158 -14.84 -17.20 -12.89
C ASP A 158 -15.61 -18.01 -11.83
N VAL A 159 -15.16 -19.24 -11.54
CA VAL A 159 -15.81 -20.16 -10.59
C VAL A 159 -15.49 -19.77 -9.14
N PRO A 160 -16.48 -19.38 -8.31
CA PRO A 160 -16.23 -18.82 -6.98
C PRO A 160 -15.43 -19.70 -6.02
N ASP A 161 -15.52 -21.03 -6.16
CA ASP A 161 -14.82 -21.97 -5.28
C ASP A 161 -13.32 -22.07 -5.56
N PHE A 162 -12.89 -21.72 -6.78
CA PHE A 162 -11.50 -21.83 -7.23
C PHE A 162 -10.85 -20.46 -7.45
N ARG A 163 -11.65 -19.42 -7.66
CA ARG A 163 -11.23 -18.04 -7.95
C ARG A 163 -10.02 -17.55 -7.15
N ASN A 164 -10.04 -17.69 -5.82
CA ASN A 164 -8.94 -17.19 -4.97
C ASN A 164 -7.62 -17.91 -5.22
N VAL A 165 -7.62 -19.24 -5.30
CA VAL A 165 -6.39 -20.01 -5.55
C VAL A 165 -5.92 -19.82 -6.99
N THR A 166 -6.84 -19.71 -7.95
CA THR A 166 -6.51 -19.42 -9.34
C THR A 166 -5.86 -18.05 -9.50
N LEU A 167 -6.40 -17.02 -8.84
CA LEU A 167 -5.82 -15.69 -8.89
C LEU A 167 -4.43 -15.66 -8.23
N LYS A 168 -4.25 -16.37 -7.11
CA LYS A 168 -2.91 -16.57 -6.51
C LYS A 168 -1.93 -17.21 -7.50
N CYS A 169 -2.34 -18.24 -8.24
CA CYS A 169 -1.51 -18.83 -9.29
C CYS A 169 -1.13 -17.81 -10.37
N LEU A 170 -2.10 -17.02 -10.85
CA LEU A 170 -1.86 -15.98 -11.85
C LEU A 170 -0.94 -14.87 -11.33
N THR A 171 -1.02 -14.53 -10.04
CA THR A 171 -0.10 -13.61 -9.36
C THR A 171 1.32 -14.12 -9.38
N GLU A 172 1.55 -15.39 -9.02
CA GLU A 172 2.89 -15.99 -9.08
C GLU A 172 3.42 -16.06 -10.52
N ILE A 173 2.58 -16.40 -11.49
CA ILE A 173 2.99 -16.40 -12.91
C ILE A 173 3.39 -15.00 -13.37
N GLY A 174 2.64 -13.97 -12.96
CA GLY A 174 2.91 -12.57 -13.29
C GLY A 174 4.20 -12.02 -12.68
N SER A 175 4.63 -12.56 -11.54
CA SER A 175 5.85 -12.16 -10.83
C SER A 175 7.11 -12.93 -11.29
N LEU A 176 6.96 -13.97 -12.13
CA LEU A 176 8.09 -14.75 -12.62
C LEU A 176 9.13 -13.89 -13.34
N GLN A 177 10.38 -14.04 -12.91
CA GLN A 177 11.53 -13.43 -13.56
C GLN A 177 11.84 -14.18 -14.86
N VAL A 178 11.60 -13.51 -15.99
CA VAL A 178 11.90 -14.06 -17.32
C VAL A 178 13.26 -13.50 -17.73
N GLY A 179 14.25 -14.39 -17.87
CA GLY A 179 15.60 -13.98 -18.29
C GLY A 179 15.61 -13.34 -19.68
N PRO A 180 16.61 -12.48 -20.01
CA PRO A 180 16.66 -11.73 -21.27
C PRO A 180 16.59 -12.59 -22.54
N GLN A 181 16.94 -13.86 -22.44
CA GLN A 181 16.97 -14.84 -23.51
C GLN A 181 15.58 -15.39 -23.91
N PHE A 182 14.55 -15.19 -23.09
CA PHE A 182 13.18 -15.64 -23.36
C PHE A 182 12.24 -14.43 -23.50
N SER A 183 11.34 -14.45 -24.49
CA SER A 183 10.29 -13.45 -24.62
C SER A 183 8.93 -14.13 -24.51
N TYR A 184 8.27 -13.92 -23.38
CA TYR A 184 6.89 -14.38 -23.11
C TYR A 184 5.92 -13.20 -22.95
N ASP A 185 6.30 -12.03 -23.46
CA ASP A 185 5.57 -10.77 -23.25
C ASP A 185 4.14 -10.86 -23.78
N GLU A 186 3.93 -11.47 -24.95
CA GLU A 186 2.60 -11.67 -25.53
C GLU A 186 1.70 -12.54 -24.63
N LYS A 187 2.26 -13.61 -24.06
CA LYS A 187 1.53 -14.48 -23.11
C LYS A 187 1.18 -13.77 -21.82
N LEU A 188 2.10 -12.95 -21.30
CA LEU A 188 1.87 -12.15 -20.10
C LEU A 188 0.81 -11.07 -20.32
N VAL A 189 0.85 -10.39 -21.47
CA VAL A 189 -0.16 -9.41 -21.88
C VAL A 189 -1.53 -10.09 -22.03
N GLN A 190 -1.59 -11.24 -22.71
CA GLN A 190 -2.83 -12.02 -22.84
C GLN A 190 -3.38 -12.40 -21.46
N MET A 191 -2.53 -12.95 -20.58
CA MET A 191 -2.92 -13.32 -19.21
C MET A 191 -3.50 -12.13 -18.44
N PHE A 192 -2.81 -10.98 -18.46
CA PHE A 192 -3.25 -9.79 -17.76
C PHE A 192 -4.58 -9.26 -18.29
N THR A 193 -4.71 -9.14 -19.61
CA THR A 193 -5.91 -8.58 -20.25
C THR A 193 -7.13 -9.49 -20.06
N GLU A 194 -6.99 -10.80 -20.16
CA GLU A 194 -8.06 -11.77 -19.90
C GLU A 194 -8.45 -11.83 -18.41
N THR A 195 -7.46 -11.75 -17.51
CA THR A 195 -7.71 -11.67 -16.05
C THR A 195 -8.53 -10.43 -15.74
N LEU A 196 -8.11 -9.25 -16.23
CA LEU A 196 -8.80 -7.99 -15.97
C LEU A 196 -10.21 -7.98 -16.58
N THR A 197 -10.37 -8.56 -17.77
CA THR A 197 -11.68 -8.71 -18.41
C THR A 197 -12.61 -9.58 -17.56
N THR A 198 -12.11 -10.68 -16.99
CA THR A 198 -12.89 -11.55 -16.10
C THR A 198 -13.23 -10.83 -14.79
N VAL A 199 -12.26 -10.13 -14.18
CA VAL A 199 -12.48 -9.31 -12.98
C VAL A 199 -13.54 -8.25 -13.23
N SER A 200 -13.58 -7.63 -14.42
CA SER A 200 -14.60 -6.61 -14.74
C SER A 200 -16.04 -7.11 -14.76
N LYS A 201 -16.24 -8.41 -15.02
CA LYS A 201 -17.55 -9.06 -14.92
C LYS A 201 -17.95 -9.35 -13.47
N ILE A 202 -16.96 -9.59 -12.60
CA ILE A 202 -17.15 -9.94 -11.19
C ILE A 202 -17.31 -8.68 -10.32
N ILE A 203 -16.44 -7.70 -10.52
CA ILE A 203 -16.39 -6.43 -9.77
C ILE A 203 -16.48 -5.29 -10.79
N PRO A 204 -17.68 -4.75 -11.07
CA PRO A 204 -17.82 -3.57 -11.91
C PRO A 204 -17.08 -2.37 -11.29
N LEU A 205 -16.38 -1.56 -12.10
CA LEU A 205 -15.70 -0.35 -11.60
C LEU A 205 -16.66 0.68 -10.98
N SER A 206 -17.96 0.61 -11.26
CA SER A 206 -18.98 1.45 -10.61
C SER A 206 -19.29 1.05 -9.17
N LEU A 207 -18.99 -0.19 -8.76
CA LEU A 207 -19.33 -0.75 -7.45
C LEU A 207 -18.55 -0.04 -6.33
N ASP A 208 -19.25 0.50 -5.32
CA ASP A 208 -18.60 1.03 -4.10
C ASP A 208 -17.93 -0.12 -3.33
N LEU A 209 -16.65 -0.32 -3.63
CA LEU A 209 -15.87 -1.41 -3.08
C LEU A 209 -15.57 -1.20 -1.59
N ARG A 210 -15.47 0.05 -1.14
CA ARG A 210 -15.24 0.38 0.28
C ARG A 210 -16.38 -0.14 1.14
N GLN A 211 -17.61 0.21 0.79
CA GLN A 211 -18.79 -0.26 1.54
C GLN A 211 -19.03 -1.76 1.36
N THR A 212 -18.90 -2.25 0.12
CA THR A 212 -19.15 -3.66 -0.19
C THR A 212 -18.17 -4.57 0.55
N TYR A 213 -16.90 -4.21 0.63
CA TYR A 213 -15.87 -5.00 1.33
C TYR A 213 -16.19 -5.16 2.82
N ALA A 214 -16.64 -4.09 3.48
CA ALA A 214 -17.01 -4.13 4.90
C ALA A 214 -18.17 -5.09 5.20
N ALA A 215 -19.10 -5.25 4.25
CA ALA A 215 -20.24 -6.16 4.37
C ALA A 215 -19.97 -7.58 3.80
N SER A 216 -18.79 -7.81 3.20
CA SER A 216 -18.46 -9.06 2.52
C SER A 216 -18.00 -10.16 3.48
N ASN A 217 -18.15 -11.41 3.04
CA ASN A 217 -17.59 -12.55 3.77
C ASN A 217 -16.06 -12.65 3.58
N SER A 218 -15.40 -13.49 4.37
CA SER A 218 -13.94 -13.66 4.34
C SER A 218 -13.39 -14.10 2.98
N ARG A 219 -14.14 -14.89 2.20
CA ARG A 219 -13.69 -15.35 0.87
C ARG A 219 -13.64 -14.20 -0.14
N ASP A 220 -14.64 -13.33 -0.12
CA ASP A 220 -14.72 -12.18 -1.03
C ASP A 220 -13.74 -11.08 -0.61
N GLN A 221 -13.51 -10.88 0.69
CA GLN A 221 -12.43 -10.03 1.19
C GLN A 221 -11.05 -10.56 0.76
N GLU A 222 -10.82 -11.87 0.87
CA GLU A 222 -9.59 -12.53 0.38
C GLU A 222 -9.44 -12.36 -1.13
N PHE A 223 -10.53 -12.38 -1.90
CA PHE A 223 -10.48 -12.14 -3.35
C PHE A 223 -9.96 -10.74 -3.68
N VAL A 224 -10.45 -9.72 -2.97
CA VAL A 224 -10.00 -8.33 -3.16
C VAL A 224 -8.53 -8.16 -2.77
N LEU A 225 -8.08 -8.79 -1.68
CA LEU A 225 -6.67 -8.83 -1.31
C LEU A 225 -5.82 -9.50 -2.40
N ASN A 226 -6.24 -10.65 -2.92
CA ASN A 226 -5.53 -11.35 -3.99
C ASN A 226 -5.48 -10.52 -5.29
N LEU A 227 -6.52 -9.73 -5.57
CA LEU A 227 -6.56 -8.81 -6.71
C LEU A 227 -5.57 -7.65 -6.52
N ALA A 228 -5.49 -7.09 -5.31
CA ALA A 228 -4.48 -6.09 -4.97
C ALA A 228 -3.08 -6.64 -5.26
N LEU A 229 -2.76 -7.82 -4.71
CA LEU A 229 -1.48 -8.51 -4.90
C LEU A 229 -1.19 -8.83 -6.37
N PHE A 230 -2.19 -9.30 -7.12
CA PHE A 230 -2.05 -9.57 -8.55
C PHE A 230 -1.62 -8.30 -9.30
N LEU A 231 -2.38 -7.22 -9.14
CA LEU A 231 -2.14 -5.96 -9.85
C LEU A 231 -0.82 -5.33 -9.45
N THR A 232 -0.53 -5.22 -8.15
CA THR A 232 0.72 -4.62 -7.67
C THR A 232 1.93 -5.44 -8.07
N ASN A 233 1.90 -6.77 -7.97
CA ASN A 233 3.03 -7.62 -8.37
C ASN A 233 3.25 -7.60 -9.89
N PHE A 234 2.17 -7.69 -10.67
CA PHE A 234 2.28 -7.66 -12.12
C PHE A 234 2.84 -6.32 -12.60
N PHE A 235 2.27 -5.20 -12.13
CA PHE A 235 2.79 -3.87 -12.50
C PHE A 235 4.20 -3.64 -11.98
N SER A 236 4.58 -4.19 -10.82
CA SER A 236 5.94 -4.08 -10.29
C SER A 236 7.03 -4.55 -11.23
N VAL A 237 6.74 -5.59 -12.03
CA VAL A 237 7.73 -6.22 -12.89
C VAL A 237 7.48 -5.90 -14.37
N ARG A 238 6.21 -5.73 -14.76
CA ARG A 238 5.76 -5.76 -16.16
C ARG A 238 4.96 -4.54 -16.59
N LEU A 239 4.94 -3.44 -15.81
CA LEU A 239 4.19 -2.22 -16.17
C LEU A 239 4.47 -1.73 -17.59
N HIS A 240 5.74 -1.76 -18.02
CA HIS A 240 6.16 -1.34 -19.34
C HIS A 240 5.50 -2.12 -20.50
N LEU A 241 5.09 -3.37 -20.28
CA LEU A 241 4.35 -4.15 -21.29
C LEU A 241 2.96 -3.57 -21.52
N ILE A 242 2.28 -3.19 -20.44
CA ILE A 242 0.93 -2.63 -20.48
C ILE A 242 0.94 -1.19 -20.98
N GLU A 243 1.95 -0.40 -20.61
CA GLU A 243 2.13 0.98 -21.11
C GLU A 243 2.35 1.08 -22.62
N ARG A 244 2.81 0.00 -23.25
CA ARG A 244 3.07 -0.08 -24.70
C ARG A 244 1.87 -0.59 -25.49
N LEU A 245 0.81 -1.03 -24.83
CA LEU A 245 -0.38 -1.49 -25.53
C LEU A 245 -1.05 -0.34 -26.28
N PRO A 246 -1.58 -0.58 -27.49
CA PRO A 246 -2.34 0.42 -28.22
C PRO A 246 -3.64 0.78 -27.49
N ASN A 247 -4.24 -0.19 -26.79
CA ASN A 247 -5.39 0.05 -25.94
C ASN A 247 -4.93 0.41 -24.52
N LEU A 248 -4.96 1.71 -24.20
CA LEU A 248 -4.63 2.23 -22.87
C LEU A 248 -5.68 1.88 -21.80
N ASP A 249 -6.87 1.40 -22.18
CA ASP A 249 -7.93 1.07 -21.22
C ASP A 249 -7.46 0.04 -20.20
N TYR A 250 -6.69 -0.97 -20.59
CA TYR A 250 -6.18 -1.97 -19.65
C TYR A 250 -5.24 -1.37 -18.60
N LEU A 251 -4.43 -0.38 -19.00
CA LEU A 251 -3.58 0.36 -18.07
C LEU A 251 -4.45 1.14 -17.09
N THR A 252 -5.34 1.97 -17.61
CA THR A 252 -6.19 2.88 -16.85
C THR A 252 -7.15 2.12 -15.92
N HIS A 253 -7.85 1.10 -16.43
CA HIS A 253 -8.79 0.28 -15.65
C HIS A 253 -8.07 -0.53 -14.56
N GLY A 254 -6.91 -1.12 -14.86
CA GLY A 254 -6.12 -1.84 -13.86
C GLY A 254 -5.71 -0.94 -12.70
N HIS A 255 -5.32 0.31 -12.99
CA HIS A 255 -5.03 1.30 -11.97
C HIS A 255 -6.28 1.82 -11.26
N PHE A 256 -7.41 1.97 -11.94
CA PHE A 256 -8.67 2.33 -11.27
C PHE A 256 -9.15 1.25 -10.31
N TYR A 257 -8.94 -0.04 -10.59
CA TYR A 257 -9.14 -1.08 -9.59
C TYR A 257 -8.26 -0.85 -8.36
N LEU A 258 -6.97 -0.57 -8.53
CA LEU A 258 -6.09 -0.24 -7.41
C LEU A 258 -6.57 1.00 -6.64
N ILE A 259 -7.11 2.02 -7.31
CA ILE A 259 -7.69 3.20 -6.65
C ILE A 259 -8.89 2.79 -5.79
N ARG A 260 -9.83 2.00 -6.32
CA ARG A 260 -11.01 1.53 -5.58
C ARG A 260 -10.61 0.62 -4.41
N ILE A 261 -9.60 -0.21 -4.60
CA ILE A 261 -9.06 -1.06 -3.53
C ILE A 261 -8.39 -0.19 -2.45
N SER A 262 -7.66 0.84 -2.85
CA SER A 262 -6.99 1.78 -1.92
C SER A 262 -7.96 2.58 -1.06
N GLN A 263 -9.24 2.68 -1.45
CA GLN A 263 -10.29 3.32 -0.66
C GLN A 263 -10.84 2.43 0.47
N ILE A 264 -10.59 1.12 0.44
CA ILE A 264 -11.05 0.18 1.48
C ILE A 264 -10.42 0.52 2.83
N ASP A 265 -11.21 0.47 3.90
CA ASP A 265 -10.75 0.69 5.27
C ASP A 265 -10.10 -0.58 5.86
N ASP A 266 -9.02 -1.03 5.22
CA ASP A 266 -8.19 -2.16 5.63
C ASP A 266 -6.72 -1.75 5.57
N ARG A 267 -6.04 -1.78 6.73
CA ARG A 267 -4.68 -1.26 6.90
C ARG A 267 -3.66 -2.02 6.07
N GLU A 268 -3.80 -3.35 5.95
CA GLU A 268 -2.82 -4.19 5.27
C GLU A 268 -3.01 -4.09 3.75
N ILE A 269 -4.25 -4.07 3.26
CA ILE A 269 -4.54 -3.80 1.84
C ILE A 269 -4.02 -2.42 1.41
N PHE A 270 -4.23 -1.39 2.24
CA PHE A 270 -3.76 -0.05 1.93
C PHE A 270 -2.23 0.02 1.87
N LYS A 271 -1.51 -0.65 2.78
CA LYS A 271 -0.03 -0.73 2.73
C LYS A 271 0.47 -1.35 1.43
N ILE A 272 -0.12 -2.47 0.99
CA ILE A 272 0.22 -3.13 -0.28
C ILE A 272 0.07 -2.16 -1.46
N CYS A 273 -1.05 -1.44 -1.51
CA CYS A 273 -1.30 -0.46 -2.57
C CYS A 273 -0.35 0.74 -2.48
N LEU A 274 -0.13 1.25 -1.28
CA LEU A 274 0.71 2.43 -1.04
C LEU A 274 2.18 2.19 -1.42
N GLU A 275 2.71 0.99 -1.16
CA GLU A 275 4.07 0.62 -1.61
C GLU A 275 4.18 0.70 -3.13
N TYR A 276 3.22 0.12 -3.84
CA TYR A 276 3.14 0.20 -5.30
C TYR A 276 3.01 1.65 -5.79
N TRP A 277 2.09 2.42 -5.21
CA TRP A 277 1.84 3.81 -5.60
C TRP A 277 3.07 4.68 -5.42
N THR A 278 3.78 4.51 -4.30
CA THR A 278 5.00 5.27 -3.99
C THR A 278 6.06 5.01 -5.05
N ARG A 279 6.29 3.74 -5.42
CA ARG A 279 7.26 3.42 -6.49
C ARG A 279 6.82 4.00 -7.84
N LEU A 280 5.55 3.88 -8.21
CA LEU A 280 5.04 4.43 -9.48
C LEU A 280 5.28 5.94 -9.57
N VAL A 281 4.86 6.70 -8.55
CA VAL A 281 4.98 8.17 -8.59
C VAL A 281 6.43 8.63 -8.51
N GLN A 282 7.29 7.88 -7.81
CA GLN A 282 8.73 8.13 -7.79
C GLN A 282 9.34 7.94 -9.19
N GLU A 283 9.08 6.83 -9.88
CA GLU A 283 9.60 6.57 -11.23
C GLU A 283 9.14 7.63 -12.24
N LEU A 284 7.87 8.05 -12.17
CA LEU A 284 7.34 9.12 -13.02
C LEU A 284 7.99 10.48 -12.72
N TYR A 285 8.31 10.74 -11.45
CA TYR A 285 9.00 11.95 -11.03
C TYR A 285 10.47 11.95 -11.46
N GLU A 286 11.16 10.82 -11.34
CA GLU A 286 12.54 10.65 -11.80
C GLU A 286 12.69 10.86 -13.32
N GLU A 287 11.74 10.36 -14.12
CA GLU A 287 11.69 10.64 -15.57
C GLU A 287 11.64 12.15 -15.85
N MET A 288 10.81 12.88 -15.10
CA MET A 288 10.70 14.34 -15.22
C MET A 288 11.99 15.06 -14.82
N GLN A 289 12.71 14.57 -13.80
CA GLN A 289 13.99 15.15 -13.38
C GLN A 289 15.13 14.92 -14.39
N GLN A 290 15.05 13.86 -15.19
CA GLN A 290 16.08 13.50 -16.18
C GLN A 290 16.00 14.31 -17.48
N LEU A 291 14.98 15.17 -17.63
CA LEU A 291 14.87 16.04 -18.80
C LEU A 291 16.09 16.96 -18.94
N PRO A 292 16.74 17.01 -20.12
CA PRO A 292 17.96 17.79 -20.31
C PRO A 292 17.67 19.29 -20.15
N ILE A 293 18.47 19.95 -19.32
CA ILE A 293 18.39 21.38 -18.98
C ILE A 293 18.42 22.27 -20.24
N THR A 294 18.99 21.79 -21.35
CA THR A 294 19.09 22.51 -22.62
C THR A 294 17.77 22.61 -23.40
N ASP A 295 16.86 21.65 -23.24
CA ASP A 295 15.56 21.67 -23.91
C ASP A 295 14.54 22.51 -23.14
N ILE A 296 14.84 22.79 -21.87
CA ILE A 296 13.99 23.57 -20.99
C ILE A 296 14.47 25.03 -21.07
N ASN A 297 13.71 25.85 -21.81
CA ASN A 297 13.84 27.29 -22.03
C ASN A 297 14.83 28.00 -21.06
N PRO A 298 15.84 28.78 -21.50
CA PRO A 298 16.87 29.39 -20.64
C PRO A 298 16.39 30.17 -19.40
N LEU A 299 15.11 30.56 -19.32
CA LEU A 299 14.49 31.06 -18.09
C LEU A 299 14.45 30.02 -16.93
N VAL A 300 14.45 28.73 -17.23
CA VAL A 300 14.45 27.65 -16.23
C VAL A 300 15.82 27.50 -15.57
N SER A 301 16.90 27.70 -16.33
CA SER A 301 18.27 27.81 -15.78
C SER A 301 18.40 28.96 -14.77
N MET A 302 17.52 29.97 -14.84
CA MET A 302 17.47 31.10 -13.92
C MET A 302 16.58 30.86 -12.69
N GLY A 303 16.12 29.62 -12.45
CA GLY A 303 15.33 29.26 -11.26
C GLY A 303 13.84 29.59 -11.32
N VAL A 304 13.32 29.97 -12.49
CA VAL A 304 11.94 30.46 -12.63
C VAL A 304 10.90 29.33 -12.69
N SER A 305 11.29 28.08 -13.01
CA SER A 305 10.34 26.95 -13.09
C SER A 305 10.47 25.91 -11.98
N GLY A 306 11.07 26.24 -10.84
CA GLY A 306 11.11 25.36 -9.66
C GLY A 306 12.08 24.16 -9.74
N LEU A 307 12.49 23.75 -10.94
CA LEU A 307 13.37 22.59 -11.20
C LEU A 307 14.75 22.67 -10.52
N SER A 308 15.31 23.87 -10.31
CA SER A 308 16.60 24.05 -9.64
C SER A 308 16.50 24.45 -8.16
N ASN A 309 15.30 24.81 -7.68
CA ASN A 309 15.11 25.42 -6.35
C ASN A 309 14.17 24.61 -5.43
N GLY A 310 13.96 23.33 -5.74
CA GLY A 310 13.21 22.40 -4.89
C GLY A 310 11.71 22.66 -4.78
N GLY A 311 11.10 23.32 -5.78
CA GLY A 311 9.64 23.54 -5.83
C GLY A 311 9.03 22.90 -7.08
N ALA A 312 7.79 22.40 -6.96
CA ALA A 312 7.08 21.79 -8.07
C ALA A 312 7.01 22.69 -9.31
N PRO A 313 7.35 22.16 -10.51
CA PRO A 313 7.22 22.91 -11.75
C PRO A 313 5.75 23.16 -12.09
N ASN A 314 5.47 24.22 -12.84
CA ASN A 314 4.13 24.43 -13.38
C ASN A 314 3.84 23.35 -14.44
N PRO A 315 2.75 22.55 -14.33
CA PRO A 315 2.47 21.45 -15.26
C PRO A 315 2.38 21.89 -16.72
N SER A 316 2.01 23.15 -17.01
CA SER A 316 1.91 23.66 -18.38
C SER A 316 3.25 23.72 -19.11
N THR A 317 4.38 23.81 -18.40
CA THR A 317 5.71 23.82 -19.03
C THR A 317 6.12 22.46 -19.58
N LEU A 318 5.53 21.39 -19.04
CA LEU A 318 5.86 20.00 -19.37
C LEU A 318 4.83 19.36 -20.31
N ALA A 319 3.72 20.03 -20.58
CA ALA A 319 2.61 19.49 -21.38
C ALA A 319 3.02 19.04 -22.80
N ASN A 320 4.04 19.69 -23.39
CA ASN A 320 4.52 19.37 -24.74
C ASN A 320 5.56 18.23 -24.78
N TYR A 321 5.98 17.71 -23.63
CA TYR A 321 6.94 16.60 -23.57
C TYR A 321 6.21 15.24 -23.57
N PRO A 322 6.73 14.24 -24.29
CA PRO A 322 6.13 12.91 -24.34
C PRO A 322 6.46 12.08 -23.07
N LEU A 323 6.04 12.56 -21.90
CA LEU A 323 6.29 11.92 -20.60
C LEU A 323 5.30 10.78 -20.30
N ARG A 324 5.74 9.74 -19.58
CA ARG A 324 4.87 8.64 -19.14
C ARG A 324 3.73 9.15 -18.26
N LYS A 325 3.97 10.17 -17.43
CA LYS A 325 2.97 10.73 -16.50
C LYS A 325 1.65 11.11 -17.18
N HIS A 326 1.70 11.53 -18.45
CA HIS A 326 0.52 11.94 -19.21
C HIS A 326 -0.46 10.78 -19.48
N LYS A 327 0.03 9.53 -19.53
CA LYS A 327 -0.83 8.34 -19.64
C LYS A 327 -1.66 8.08 -18.39
N TYR A 328 -1.25 8.66 -17.25
CA TYR A 328 -1.84 8.42 -15.93
C TYR A 328 -2.61 9.62 -15.39
N ALA A 329 -2.88 10.66 -16.19
CA ALA A 329 -3.40 11.93 -15.69
C ALA A 329 -4.65 11.78 -14.78
N GLU A 330 -5.66 11.05 -15.23
CA GLU A 330 -6.90 10.81 -14.47
C GLU A 330 -6.67 9.92 -13.23
N VAL A 331 -5.80 8.91 -13.37
CA VAL A 331 -5.41 8.00 -12.28
C VAL A 331 -4.70 8.77 -11.17
N LEU A 332 -3.74 9.62 -11.53
CA LEU A 332 -2.96 10.42 -10.56
C LEU A 332 -3.84 11.44 -9.83
N SER A 333 -4.81 12.06 -10.53
CA SER A 333 -5.76 12.97 -9.88
C SER A 333 -6.65 12.24 -8.87
N SER A 334 -7.15 11.05 -9.24
CA SER A 334 -7.88 10.18 -8.31
C SER A 334 -7.00 9.72 -7.14
N LEU A 335 -5.73 9.41 -7.40
CA LEU A 335 -4.77 8.99 -6.39
C LEU A 335 -4.48 10.09 -5.37
N ARG A 336 -4.35 11.35 -5.80
CA ARG A 336 -4.23 12.50 -4.88
C ARG A 336 -5.38 12.55 -3.90
N THR A 337 -6.61 12.38 -4.40
CA THR A 337 -7.82 12.35 -3.57
C THR A 337 -7.74 11.24 -2.52
N VAL A 338 -7.37 10.01 -2.93
CA VAL A 338 -7.21 8.87 -2.01
C VAL A 338 -6.11 9.13 -0.98
N MET A 339 -4.95 9.65 -1.37
CA MET A 339 -3.83 9.92 -0.46
C MET A 339 -4.16 11.00 0.57
N ILE A 340 -4.99 11.99 0.19
CA ILE A 340 -5.50 13.00 1.12
C ILE A 340 -6.49 12.36 2.10
N GLU A 341 -7.45 11.57 1.61
CA GLU A 341 -8.48 10.93 2.44
C GLU A 341 -7.93 9.85 3.38
N LYS A 342 -6.85 9.18 2.98
CA LYS A 342 -6.17 8.13 3.76
C LYS A 342 -5.00 8.63 4.59
N MET A 343 -4.75 9.93 4.63
CA MET A 343 -3.66 10.49 5.42
C MET A 343 -3.86 10.15 6.90
N VAL A 344 -2.82 9.60 7.53
CA VAL A 344 -2.89 9.19 8.95
C VAL A 344 -2.28 10.25 9.86
N ARG A 345 -2.61 10.16 11.15
CA ARG A 345 -2.23 11.15 12.16
C ARG A 345 -0.71 11.33 12.22
N PRO A 346 -0.19 12.56 12.02
CA PRO A 346 1.23 12.86 12.17
C PRO A 346 1.64 12.88 13.65
N GLU A 347 2.94 12.71 13.91
CA GLU A 347 3.45 12.56 15.28
C GLU A 347 3.36 13.83 16.14
N GLU A 348 3.16 14.98 15.51
CA GLU A 348 3.00 16.27 16.20
C GLU A 348 1.57 16.55 16.66
N VAL A 349 0.58 15.75 16.23
CA VAL A 349 -0.82 15.90 16.64
C VAL A 349 -1.08 15.03 17.86
N LEU A 350 -1.30 15.68 19.01
CA LEU A 350 -1.41 15.04 20.33
C LEU A 350 -2.86 14.79 20.78
N ILE A 351 -3.85 15.21 19.99
CA ILE A 351 -5.27 15.03 20.31
C ILE A 351 -5.93 14.02 19.37
N VAL A 352 -6.84 13.23 19.92
CA VAL A 352 -7.41 12.05 19.27
C VAL A 352 -8.86 11.86 19.72
N GLU A 353 -9.69 11.31 18.85
CA GLU A 353 -11.03 10.87 19.22
C GLU A 353 -10.94 9.46 19.80
N ASN A 354 -11.46 9.25 21.01
CA ASN A 354 -11.52 7.92 21.63
C ASN A 354 -12.77 7.14 21.17
N ASP A 355 -12.91 5.88 21.60
CA ASP A 355 -14.06 5.03 21.24
C ASP A 355 -15.41 5.56 21.75
N GLU A 356 -15.40 6.48 22.71
CA GLU A 356 -16.58 7.14 23.26
C GLU A 356 -16.97 8.42 22.50
N GLY A 357 -16.16 8.83 21.49
CA GLY A 357 -16.36 10.04 20.70
C GLY A 357 -15.89 11.32 21.38
N GLU A 358 -15.05 11.21 22.42
CA GLU A 358 -14.46 12.34 23.13
C GLU A 358 -13.05 12.66 22.62
N ILE A 359 -12.70 13.94 22.61
CA ILE A 359 -11.35 14.39 22.28
C ILE A 359 -10.47 14.26 23.52
N VAL A 360 -9.44 13.42 23.43
CA VAL A 360 -8.49 13.14 24.49
C VAL A 360 -7.06 13.37 24.03
N ARG A 361 -6.14 13.49 24.99
CA ARG A 361 -4.71 13.60 24.73
C ARG A 361 -4.09 12.20 24.64
N GLU A 362 -3.30 11.94 23.61
CA GLU A 362 -2.57 10.68 23.43
C GLU A 362 -1.06 10.94 23.30
N PHE A 363 -0.26 10.26 24.14
CA PHE A 363 1.20 10.31 24.09
C PHE A 363 1.83 9.09 23.40
N VAL A 364 1.08 7.99 23.30
CA VAL A 364 1.62 6.74 22.78
C VAL A 364 1.76 6.88 21.27
N LYS A 365 3.00 6.73 20.80
CA LYS A 365 3.32 6.78 19.38
C LYS A 365 3.38 5.37 18.83
N GLU A 366 2.42 5.00 17.99
CA GLU A 366 2.46 3.74 17.25
C GLU A 366 3.50 3.82 16.12
N SER A 367 4.58 3.05 16.23
CA SER A 367 5.66 3.01 15.23
C SER A 367 5.16 2.72 13.81
N ASP A 368 4.21 1.79 13.68
CA ASP A 368 3.64 1.42 12.38
C ASP A 368 2.81 2.56 11.76
N THR A 369 2.12 3.36 12.58
CA THR A 369 1.33 4.52 12.12
C THR A 369 2.24 5.65 11.67
N ILE A 370 3.37 5.85 12.36
CA ILE A 370 4.40 6.82 11.92
C ILE A 370 5.01 6.41 10.58
N GLN A 371 5.31 5.12 10.39
CA GLN A 371 5.85 4.65 9.12
C GLN A 371 4.84 4.82 7.99
N LEU A 372 3.56 4.49 8.24
CA LEU A 372 2.47 4.70 7.29
C LEU A 372 2.31 6.18 6.91
N TYR A 373 2.38 7.10 7.89
CA TYR A 373 2.39 8.54 7.63
C TYR A 373 3.55 8.96 6.74
N LYS A 374 4.77 8.49 7.04
CA LYS A 374 5.97 8.83 6.25
C LYS A 374 5.84 8.41 4.79
N THR A 375 5.40 7.18 4.53
CA THR A 375 5.22 6.67 3.16
C THR A 375 4.07 7.40 2.45
N THR A 376 2.95 7.66 3.13
CA THR A 376 1.82 8.42 2.54
C THR A 376 2.23 9.84 2.19
N ARG A 377 2.97 10.51 3.08
CA ARG A 377 3.57 11.83 2.85
C ARG A 377 4.51 11.82 1.66
N GLU A 378 5.41 10.85 1.57
CA GLU A 378 6.34 10.73 0.45
C GLU A 378 5.59 10.60 -0.89
N CYS A 379 4.60 9.70 -0.97
CA CYS A 379 3.75 9.54 -2.14
C CYS A 379 3.05 10.86 -2.51
N LEU A 380 2.44 11.54 -1.54
CA LEU A 380 1.72 12.80 -1.78
C LEU A 380 2.66 13.96 -2.19
N VAL A 381 3.90 13.98 -1.69
CA VAL A 381 4.92 14.94 -2.12
C VAL A 381 5.30 14.71 -3.58
N TYR A 382 5.52 13.47 -4.01
CA TYR A 382 5.77 13.18 -5.43
C TYR A 382 4.57 13.56 -6.30
N LEU A 383 3.36 13.21 -5.89
CA LEU A 383 2.13 13.61 -6.60
C LEU A 383 2.00 15.13 -6.76
N THR A 384 2.39 15.88 -5.73
CA THR A 384 2.40 17.35 -5.77
C THR A 384 3.43 17.91 -6.74
N HIS A 385 4.58 17.24 -6.89
CA HIS A 385 5.55 17.63 -7.92
C HIS A 385 5.10 17.28 -9.34
N LEU A 386 4.37 16.17 -9.50
CA LEU A 386 3.87 15.74 -10.81
C LEU A 386 2.77 16.66 -11.36
N ASP A 387 1.96 17.24 -10.48
CA ASP A 387 1.01 18.30 -10.78
C ASP A 387 0.61 19.06 -9.52
N VAL A 388 1.18 20.25 -9.33
CA VAL A 388 0.91 21.10 -8.16
C VAL A 388 -0.45 21.78 -8.24
N VAL A 389 -0.93 22.05 -9.46
CA VAL A 389 -2.19 22.76 -9.69
C VAL A 389 -3.37 21.86 -9.34
N ASP A 390 -3.31 20.60 -9.77
CA ASP A 390 -4.32 19.60 -9.41
C ASP A 390 -4.35 19.34 -7.90
N THR A 391 -3.18 19.21 -7.25
CA THR A 391 -3.13 19.09 -5.77
C THR A 391 -3.74 20.31 -5.07
N GLU A 392 -3.39 21.53 -5.48
CA GLU A 392 -3.95 22.77 -4.90
C GLU A 392 -5.47 22.81 -5.06
N ASN A 393 -5.99 22.49 -6.25
CA ASN A 393 -7.41 22.49 -6.54
C ASN A 393 -8.19 21.46 -5.70
N ILE A 394 -7.68 20.22 -5.58
CA ILE A 394 -8.33 19.17 -4.78
C ILE A 394 -8.37 19.57 -3.31
N MET A 395 -7.26 20.06 -2.74
CA MET A 395 -7.21 20.49 -1.35
C MET A 395 -8.11 21.70 -1.09
N ALA A 396 -8.16 22.66 -2.02
CA ALA A 396 -9.02 23.83 -1.92
C ALA A 396 -10.51 23.48 -1.99
N ASP A 397 -10.92 22.60 -2.91
CA ASP A 397 -12.31 22.11 -3.01
C ASP A 397 -12.73 21.38 -1.72
N LYS A 398 -11.89 20.46 -1.23
CA LYS A 398 -12.15 19.76 0.04
C LYS A 398 -12.25 20.72 1.23
N LEU A 399 -11.39 21.74 1.29
CA LEU A 399 -11.45 22.75 2.35
C LEU A 399 -12.75 23.56 2.27
N ALA A 400 -13.16 23.98 1.08
CA ALA A 400 -14.41 24.70 0.87
C ALA A 400 -15.62 23.91 1.41
N LYS A 401 -15.64 22.59 1.18
CA LYS A 401 -16.69 21.68 1.69
C LYS A 401 -16.65 21.46 3.20
N GLN A 402 -15.50 21.66 3.85
CA GLN A 402 -15.42 21.70 5.32
C GLN A 402 -16.01 23.02 5.86
N VAL A 403 -15.76 24.14 5.17
CA VAL A 403 -16.21 25.48 5.57
C VAL A 403 -17.71 25.66 5.37
N ASP A 404 -18.25 25.25 4.22
CA ASP A 404 -19.69 25.33 3.94
C ASP A 404 -20.53 24.31 4.75
N GLY A 405 -19.86 23.29 5.30
CA GLY A 405 -20.45 22.27 6.16
C GLY A 405 -21.03 21.06 5.43
N THR A 406 -20.93 20.95 4.11
CA THR A 406 -21.48 19.84 3.31
C THR A 406 -20.77 18.51 3.59
N GLU A 407 -19.46 18.53 3.83
CA GLU A 407 -18.65 17.35 4.15
C GLU A 407 -17.95 17.45 5.51
N TRP A 408 -18.42 18.34 6.40
CA TRP A 408 -17.81 18.55 7.70
C TRP A 408 -17.85 17.29 8.58
N SER A 409 -16.67 16.82 8.97
CA SER A 409 -16.47 15.85 10.06
C SER A 409 -15.06 16.04 10.64
N TRP A 410 -14.85 15.59 11.88
CA TRP A 410 -13.51 15.64 12.48
C TRP A 410 -12.50 14.86 11.64
N ALA A 411 -12.89 13.66 11.21
CA ALA A 411 -12.07 12.82 10.34
C ALA A 411 -11.68 13.53 9.03
N ASN A 412 -12.63 14.11 8.30
CA ASN A 412 -12.35 14.75 7.00
C ASN A 412 -11.50 16.02 7.16
N CYS A 413 -11.77 16.82 8.19
CA CYS A 413 -10.98 18.01 8.47
C CYS A 413 -9.54 17.65 8.87
N ASN A 414 -9.38 16.62 9.71
CA ASN A 414 -8.09 16.13 10.15
C ASN A 414 -7.25 15.60 8.99
N THR A 415 -7.77 14.64 8.21
CA THR A 415 -7.02 14.03 7.11
C THR A 415 -6.61 15.07 6.06
N LEU A 416 -7.50 16.03 5.75
CA LEU A 416 -7.19 17.16 4.88
C LEU A 416 -6.06 18.03 5.45
N CYS A 417 -6.13 18.44 6.71
CA CYS A 417 -5.12 19.32 7.31
C CYS A 417 -3.77 18.62 7.50
N TRP A 418 -3.79 17.32 7.82
CA TRP A 418 -2.58 16.49 7.84
C TRP A 418 -1.95 16.39 6.46
N ALA A 419 -2.77 16.21 5.41
CA ALA A 419 -2.29 16.19 4.04
C ALA A 419 -1.68 17.52 3.62
N ILE A 420 -2.33 18.65 3.96
CA ILE A 420 -1.81 20.00 3.71
C ILE A 420 -0.45 20.18 4.41
N GLY A 421 -0.34 19.93 5.71
CA GLY A 421 0.94 20.09 6.41
C GLY A 421 2.05 19.16 5.90
N SER A 422 1.70 17.96 5.43
CA SER A 422 2.67 16.95 4.96
C SER A 422 3.43 17.37 3.69
N ILE A 423 2.82 18.18 2.83
CA ILE A 423 3.40 18.63 1.55
C ILE A 423 4.25 19.90 1.66
N SER A 424 4.56 20.33 2.89
CA SER A 424 5.42 21.50 3.13
C SER A 424 6.75 21.39 2.38
N GLY A 425 7.08 22.45 1.64
CA GLY A 425 8.28 22.52 0.81
C GLY A 425 8.15 21.94 -0.59
N ALA A 426 7.06 21.23 -0.94
CA ALA A 426 6.85 20.71 -2.30
C ALA A 426 6.44 21.80 -3.29
N MET A 427 5.84 22.90 -2.82
CA MET A 427 5.42 24.03 -3.65
C MET A 427 6.53 25.08 -3.76
N ASN A 428 6.54 25.84 -4.86
CA ASN A 428 7.34 27.07 -4.92
C ASN A 428 6.78 28.14 -3.96
N GLU A 429 7.61 29.13 -3.59
CA GLU A 429 7.26 30.10 -2.53
C GLU A 429 6.02 30.94 -2.86
N GLU A 430 5.81 31.33 -4.12
CA GLU A 430 4.66 32.12 -4.54
C GLU A 430 3.35 31.33 -4.45
N THR A 431 3.36 30.09 -4.94
CA THR A 431 2.20 29.18 -4.90
C THR A 431 1.89 28.79 -3.46
N GLU A 432 2.91 28.42 -2.68
CA GLU A 432 2.79 28.09 -1.26
C GLU A 432 2.18 29.26 -0.48
N LYS A 433 2.64 30.48 -0.74
CA LYS A 433 2.08 31.69 -0.12
C LYS A 433 0.60 31.85 -0.42
N ARG A 434 0.20 31.81 -1.69
CA ARG A 434 -1.22 31.97 -2.08
C ARG A 434 -2.08 30.90 -1.41
N PHE A 435 -1.65 29.66 -1.49
CA PHE A 435 -2.35 28.51 -0.94
C PHE A 435 -2.53 28.63 0.58
N LEU A 436 -1.44 28.89 1.32
CA LEU A 436 -1.49 28.98 2.78
C LEU A 436 -2.31 30.14 3.32
N VAL A 437 -2.30 31.29 2.63
CA VAL A 437 -3.15 32.43 3.04
C VAL A 437 -4.63 32.04 3.02
N THR A 438 -5.07 31.31 1.99
CA THR A 438 -6.45 30.81 1.89
C THR A 438 -6.72 29.78 2.99
N VAL A 439 -5.86 28.75 3.10
CA VAL A 439 -6.03 27.67 4.08
C VAL A 439 -6.14 28.20 5.51
N ILE A 440 -5.20 29.04 5.93
CA ILE A 440 -5.16 29.55 7.32
C ILE A 440 -6.37 30.45 7.59
N LYS A 441 -6.75 31.31 6.64
CA LYS A 441 -7.91 32.19 6.79
C LYS A 441 -9.20 31.39 6.96
N ASP A 442 -9.39 30.37 6.15
CA ASP A 442 -10.59 29.53 6.16
C ASP A 442 -10.66 28.68 7.44
N LEU A 443 -9.53 28.12 7.90
CA LEU A 443 -9.48 27.39 9.17
C LEU A 443 -9.70 28.29 10.39
N LEU A 444 -9.16 29.51 10.39
CA LEU A 444 -9.45 30.50 11.45
C LEU A 444 -10.94 30.87 11.46
N GLY A 445 -11.54 31.11 10.29
CA GLY A 445 -12.99 31.31 10.18
C GLY A 445 -13.79 30.11 10.68
N LEU A 446 -13.35 28.90 10.36
CA LEU A 446 -13.97 27.66 10.83
C LEU A 446 -13.92 27.52 12.36
N THR A 447 -12.83 27.98 12.98
CA THR A 447 -12.65 27.98 14.44
C THR A 447 -13.65 28.91 15.14
N GLU A 448 -13.97 30.04 14.51
CA GLU A 448 -14.99 30.99 14.98
C GLU A 448 -16.41 30.49 14.74
N MET A 449 -16.66 29.82 13.61
CA MET A 449 -17.98 29.30 13.23
C MET A 449 -18.41 28.08 14.05
N LYS A 450 -17.49 27.15 14.32
CA LYS A 450 -17.82 25.90 15.02
C LYS A 450 -17.94 26.14 16.53
N ARG A 451 -19.01 25.58 17.11
CA ARG A 451 -19.31 25.67 18.55
C ARG A 451 -18.91 24.39 19.27
N GLY A 452 -18.63 24.48 20.55
CA GLY A 452 -18.24 23.34 21.39
C GLY A 452 -16.73 23.20 21.53
N LYS A 453 -16.30 22.70 22.70
CA LYS A 453 -14.89 22.55 23.07
C LYS A 453 -14.14 21.62 22.11
N ASP A 454 -14.76 20.49 21.78
CA ASP A 454 -14.15 19.45 20.95
C ASP A 454 -13.94 19.91 19.50
N ASN A 455 -14.96 20.51 18.90
CA ASN A 455 -14.85 21.10 17.56
C ASN A 455 -13.73 22.14 17.49
N LYS A 456 -13.62 23.02 18.50
CA LYS A 456 -12.55 24.02 18.55
C LYS A 456 -11.18 23.39 18.74
N ALA A 457 -11.07 22.37 19.59
CA ALA A 457 -9.82 21.64 19.81
C ALA A 457 -9.33 20.98 18.50
N VAL A 458 -10.23 20.35 17.74
CA VAL A 458 -9.93 19.73 16.44
C VAL A 458 -9.47 20.75 15.40
N VAL A 459 -10.14 21.89 15.26
CA VAL A 459 -9.70 22.91 14.28
C VAL A 459 -8.39 23.57 14.72
N ALA A 460 -8.24 23.86 16.03
CA ALA A 460 -7.02 24.43 16.57
C ALA A 460 -5.81 23.51 16.37
N SER A 461 -5.93 22.20 16.62
CA SER A 461 -4.84 21.25 16.39
C SER A 461 -4.42 21.23 14.92
N ASN A 462 -5.37 21.23 14.00
CA ASN A 462 -5.10 21.28 12.57
C ASN A 462 -4.36 22.56 12.14
N ILE A 463 -4.79 23.72 12.63
CA ILE A 463 -4.09 24.99 12.38
C ILE A 463 -2.66 24.93 12.93
N MET A 464 -2.49 24.51 14.18
CA MET A 464 -1.20 24.42 14.86
C MET A 464 -0.23 23.49 14.12
N TYR A 465 -0.73 22.33 13.67
CA TYR A 465 0.06 21.41 12.87
C TYR A 465 0.52 22.06 11.56
N ILE A 466 -0.39 22.65 10.77
CA ILE A 466 -0.06 23.30 9.50
C ILE A 466 0.99 24.40 9.72
N VAL A 467 0.73 25.38 10.58
CA VAL A 467 1.67 26.50 10.78
C VAL A 467 3.03 26.04 11.31
N GLY A 468 3.06 24.96 12.09
CA GLY A 468 4.29 24.31 12.55
C GLY A 468 5.10 23.67 11.42
N GLN A 469 4.47 23.23 10.33
CA GLN A 469 5.17 22.66 9.16
C GLN A 469 5.70 23.70 8.18
N TYR A 470 5.23 24.95 8.20
CA TYR A 470 5.57 25.97 7.19
C TYR A 470 6.44 27.14 7.69
N PRO A 471 7.64 26.89 8.25
CA PRO A 471 8.50 27.97 8.74
C PRO A 471 9.05 28.87 7.62
N ARG A 472 9.12 28.40 6.36
CA ARG A 472 9.54 29.23 5.21
C ARG A 472 8.56 30.39 4.99
N PHE A 473 7.27 30.08 4.90
CA PHE A 473 6.19 31.05 4.79
C PHE A 473 6.19 32.05 5.96
N LEU A 474 6.30 31.56 7.20
CA LEU A 474 6.28 32.42 8.39
C LEU A 474 7.44 33.43 8.42
N LYS A 475 8.63 33.05 7.94
CA LYS A 475 9.78 33.96 7.82
C LYS A 475 9.54 35.08 6.81
N ALA A 476 8.87 34.79 5.70
CA ALA A 476 8.58 35.79 4.66
C ALA A 476 7.42 36.73 5.05
N HIS A 477 6.60 36.36 6.04
CA HIS A 477 5.35 37.05 6.36
C HIS A 477 5.21 37.36 7.86
N TRP A 478 5.92 38.40 8.31
CA TRP A 478 5.93 38.82 9.72
C TRP A 478 4.54 38.96 10.36
N LYS A 479 3.58 39.64 9.70
CA LYS A 479 2.23 39.83 10.24
C LYS A 479 1.53 38.49 10.53
N PHE A 480 1.73 37.50 9.66
CA PHE A 480 1.21 36.15 9.87
C PHE A 480 1.92 35.46 11.04
N LEU A 481 3.26 35.55 11.10
CA LEU A 481 4.03 34.99 12.22
C LEU A 481 3.54 35.55 13.57
N LYS A 482 3.41 36.88 13.70
CA LYS A 482 2.91 37.52 14.93
C LYS A 482 1.48 37.07 15.27
N THR A 483 0.59 37.02 14.27
CA THR A 483 -0.80 36.56 14.46
C THR A 483 -0.87 35.11 14.94
N VAL A 484 -0.10 34.21 14.32
CA VAL A 484 -0.04 32.79 14.69
C VAL A 484 0.49 32.63 16.11
N VAL A 485 1.58 33.31 16.47
CA VAL A 485 2.14 33.22 17.84
C VAL A 485 1.14 33.71 18.88
N ASN A 486 0.45 34.82 18.62
CA ASN A 486 -0.61 35.29 19.52
C ASN A 486 -1.77 34.29 19.64
N LYS A 487 -2.15 33.61 18.55
CA LYS A 487 -3.13 32.51 18.63
C LYS A 487 -2.63 31.29 19.38
N LEU A 488 -1.35 30.95 19.30
CA LEU A 488 -0.76 29.90 20.15
C LEU A 488 -0.88 30.27 21.63
N PHE A 489 -0.61 31.54 21.99
CA PHE A 489 -0.83 31.99 23.36
C PHE A 489 -2.31 31.91 23.76
N GLU A 490 -3.26 32.24 22.89
CA GLU A 490 -4.67 32.02 23.18
C GLU A 490 -4.98 30.53 23.41
N PHE A 491 -4.46 29.62 22.58
CA PHE A 491 -4.64 28.17 22.75
C PHE A 491 -4.00 27.61 24.03
N MET A 492 -2.95 28.23 24.56
CA MET A 492 -2.37 27.86 25.86
C MET A 492 -3.30 28.18 27.05
N HIS A 493 -4.30 29.03 26.86
CA HIS A 493 -5.33 29.32 27.87
C HIS A 493 -6.58 28.44 27.71
N GLU A 494 -6.63 27.58 26.69
CA GLU A 494 -7.74 26.65 26.52
C GLU A 494 -7.77 25.59 27.63
N THR A 495 -8.96 25.08 27.93
CA THR A 495 -9.17 24.11 29.03
C THR A 495 -8.84 22.67 28.66
N HIS A 496 -8.43 22.40 27.42
CA HIS A 496 -8.08 21.06 26.96
C HIS A 496 -6.56 20.88 27.01
N GLU A 497 -6.07 19.99 27.88
CA GLU A 497 -4.62 19.80 28.09
C GLU A 497 -3.87 19.54 26.78
N GLY A 498 -4.35 18.61 25.95
CA GLY A 498 -3.70 18.30 24.67
C GLY A 498 -3.60 19.49 23.69
N VAL A 499 -4.47 20.49 23.80
CA VAL A 499 -4.39 21.73 22.99
C VAL A 499 -3.29 22.63 23.55
N GLN A 500 -3.16 22.74 24.87
CA GLN A 500 -2.11 23.50 25.53
C GLN A 500 -0.72 22.92 25.18
N ASP A 501 -0.54 21.61 25.29
CA ASP A 501 0.73 20.96 24.93
C ASP A 501 1.10 21.18 23.48
N MET A 502 0.13 21.00 22.58
CA MET A 502 0.36 21.19 21.15
C MET A 502 0.68 22.65 20.82
N ALA A 503 0.09 23.62 21.54
CA ALA A 503 0.42 25.04 21.39
C ALA A 503 1.85 25.33 21.84
N CYS A 504 2.29 24.75 22.96
CA CYS A 504 3.67 24.85 23.44
C CYS A 504 4.67 24.23 22.46
N ASP A 505 4.44 22.99 22.03
CA ASP A 505 5.31 22.29 21.07
C ASP A 505 5.41 23.03 19.73
N THR A 506 4.27 23.53 19.24
CA THR A 506 4.21 24.33 18.01
C THR A 506 4.96 25.65 18.19
N PHE A 507 4.80 26.34 19.32
CA PHE A 507 5.51 27.58 19.62
C PHE A 507 7.02 27.35 19.63
N ILE A 508 7.50 26.30 20.29
CA ILE A 508 8.93 25.92 20.31
C ILE A 508 9.43 25.62 18.90
N LYS A 509 8.67 24.87 18.10
CA LYS A 509 9.03 24.54 16.71
C LYS A 509 9.18 25.82 15.88
N ILE A 510 8.24 26.76 15.99
CA ILE A 510 8.28 28.06 15.30
C ILE A 510 9.42 28.92 15.83
N ALA A 511 9.59 29.05 17.14
CA ALA A 511 10.65 29.83 17.77
C ALA A 511 12.02 29.34 17.31
N ASN A 512 12.27 28.03 17.31
CA ASN A 512 13.52 27.44 16.85
C ASN A 512 13.82 27.75 15.37
N LYS A 513 12.81 27.67 14.50
CA LYS A 513 12.97 27.89 13.06
C LYS A 513 13.00 29.37 12.69
N CYS A 514 12.33 30.24 13.44
CA CYS A 514 12.11 31.66 13.13
C CYS A 514 12.80 32.64 14.10
N LYS A 515 13.61 32.17 15.07
CA LYS A 515 14.26 32.93 16.16
C LYS A 515 14.74 34.34 15.84
N ARG A 516 15.36 34.54 14.67
CA ARG A 516 15.86 35.86 14.24
C ARG A 516 14.75 36.91 14.12
N HIS A 517 13.53 36.51 13.75
CA HIS A 517 12.42 37.44 13.57
C HIS A 517 11.85 37.96 14.89
N PHE A 518 12.04 37.22 15.99
CA PHE A 518 11.60 37.63 17.33
C PHE A 518 12.49 38.71 17.95
N VAL A 519 13.80 38.67 17.65
CA VAL A 519 14.80 39.58 18.23
C VAL A 519 15.08 40.82 17.39
N VAL A 520 14.78 40.77 16.10
CA VAL A 520 14.93 41.92 15.20
C VAL A 520 13.70 42.81 15.28
N HIS A 521 13.90 44.13 15.30
CA HIS A 521 12.82 45.11 15.21
C HIS A 521 12.16 45.04 13.82
N GLN A 522 10.89 44.66 13.78
CA GLN A 522 10.16 44.45 12.53
C GLN A 522 9.54 45.75 12.01
N PRO A 523 9.40 45.93 10.68
CA PRO A 523 8.79 47.13 10.13
C PRO A 523 7.35 47.33 10.61
N GLY A 524 7.05 48.48 11.21
CA GLY A 524 5.71 48.82 11.69
C GLY A 524 5.37 48.34 13.11
N GLU A 525 6.32 47.69 13.80
CA GLU A 525 6.20 47.36 15.23
C GLU A 525 6.90 48.42 16.09
N PRO A 526 6.49 48.62 17.36
CA PRO A 526 7.11 49.57 18.27
C PRO A 526 8.42 49.06 18.91
N GLU A 527 8.56 47.75 19.05
CA GLU A 527 9.69 47.08 19.69
C GLU A 527 9.88 45.66 19.13
N PRO A 528 11.03 45.00 19.34
CA PRO A 528 11.19 43.57 19.05
C PRO A 528 10.14 42.73 19.77
N PHE A 529 9.56 41.75 19.06
CA PHE A 529 8.44 40.97 19.61
C PHE A 529 8.81 40.13 20.84
N ILE A 530 10.08 39.78 21.01
CA ILE A 530 10.55 39.13 22.24
C ILE A 530 10.30 39.98 23.49
N ASP A 531 10.42 41.30 23.40
CA ASP A 531 10.21 42.21 24.53
C ASP A 531 8.72 42.28 24.91
N GLU A 532 7.84 42.29 23.90
CA GLU A 532 6.38 42.20 24.07
C GLU A 532 5.98 40.87 24.76
N ILE A 533 6.60 39.75 24.35
CA ILE A 533 6.37 38.44 24.96
C ILE A 533 6.83 38.43 26.42
N ILE A 534 8.04 38.92 26.72
CA ILE A 534 8.57 38.98 28.09
C ILE A 534 7.70 39.88 28.98
N GLY A 535 7.25 41.03 28.46
CA GLY A 535 6.36 41.94 29.19
C GLY A 535 4.98 41.34 29.50
N SER A 536 4.47 40.48 28.62
CA SER A 536 3.19 39.77 28.80
C SER A 536 3.33 38.40 29.47
N MET A 537 4.56 37.95 29.76
CA MET A 537 4.88 36.65 30.35
C MET A 537 4.34 36.45 31.77
N SER A 538 3.84 37.48 32.44
CA SER A 538 3.12 37.32 33.72
C SER A 538 1.68 36.82 33.53
N LYS A 539 1.13 36.94 32.31
CA LYS A 539 -0.26 36.55 31.97
C LYS A 539 -0.33 35.20 31.24
N ILE A 540 0.71 34.83 30.49
CA ILE A 540 0.79 33.61 29.66
C ILE A 540 0.93 32.28 30.45
N PRO A 541 1.64 32.18 31.59
CA PRO A 541 1.91 30.90 32.26
C PRO A 541 0.90 30.50 33.35
N ALA A 542 -0.14 31.30 33.64
CA ALA A 542 -1.04 31.01 34.77
C ALA A 542 -1.89 29.72 34.58
N THR A 543 -1.99 29.19 33.35
CA THR A 543 -2.80 28.02 33.00
C THR A 543 -2.00 26.82 32.50
N CYS A 544 -0.68 26.91 32.34
CA CYS A 544 0.17 25.82 31.84
C CYS A 544 0.60 24.85 32.96
N PRO A 545 0.53 23.52 32.76
CA PRO A 545 1.05 22.53 33.69
C PRO A 545 2.55 22.73 33.98
N PRO A 546 3.05 22.34 35.18
CA PRO A 546 4.45 22.55 35.59
C PRO A 546 5.50 21.98 34.63
N GLN A 547 5.13 20.94 33.87
CA GLN A 547 5.99 20.27 32.88
C GLN A 547 6.25 21.14 31.63
N GLN A 548 5.40 22.13 31.34
CA GLN A 548 5.54 23.01 30.18
C GLN A 548 6.31 24.31 30.48
N ILE A 549 6.39 24.72 31.75
CA ILE A 549 7.08 25.94 32.21
C ILE A 549 8.55 26.02 31.76
N PRO A 550 9.36 24.94 31.77
CA PRO A 550 10.75 24.98 31.29
C PRO A 550 10.91 25.27 29.80
N HIS A 551 9.84 25.16 29.00
CA HIS A 551 9.89 25.45 27.56
C HIS A 551 9.70 26.94 27.23
N PHE A 552 9.23 27.73 28.20
CA PHE A 552 9.03 29.18 28.06
C PHE A 552 10.20 30.01 28.61
N LEU A 553 10.95 29.46 29.56
CA LEU A 553 12.19 30.04 30.11
C LEU A 553 13.38 29.73 29.20
#